data_AF-A0A4V6PJM8-F1
#
_entry.id   AF-A0A4V6PJM8-F1
#
_cell.length_a   1.000
_cell.length_b   1.000
_cell.length_c   1.000
_cell.angle_alpha   90.00
_cell.angle_beta   90.00
_cell.angle_gamma   90.00
#
_symmetry.space_group_name_H-M   'P 1'
#
loop_
_entity.id
_entity.type
_entity.pdbx_description
1 polymer ?
#
loop_
_entity_poly.entity_id
_entity_poly.type
_entity_poly.pdbx_seq_one_letter_code
_entity_poly.pdbx_strand_id
1 'polypeptide(L)' 'MRLINFFKKVAQEMKVVTWPNASQTRTDTSTVIGTSIIMAIFLGLVDWIVQWALQFLA' A
#
# COMPACT_ATOMS: atom_id res chain seq x y z
N MET A 1 11.85 33.42 9.92
CA MET A 1 11.50 32.93 11.27
C MET A 1 10.08 32.33 11.40
N ARG A 2 9.10 32.70 10.56
CA ARG A 2 7.71 32.16 10.66
C ARG A 2 7.57 30.67 10.31
N LEU A 3 8.27 30.17 9.27
CA LEU A 3 8.21 28.75 8.88
C LEU A 3 8.79 27.80 9.94
N ILE A 4 9.90 28.16 10.58
CA ILE A 4 10.52 27.35 11.63
C ILE A 4 9.55 27.19 12.81
N ASN A 5 8.88 28.28 13.20
CA ASN A 5 7.86 28.26 14.25
C ASN A 5 6.61 27.46 13.83
N PHE A 6 6.25 27.45 12.55
CA PHE A 6 5.16 26.63 12.01
C PHE A 6 5.47 25.13 12.13
N PHE A 7 6.62 24.67 11.63
CA PHE A 7 7.02 23.26 11.78
C PHE A 7 7.14 22.83 13.23
N LYS A 8 7.58 23.72 14.13
CA LYS A 8 7.64 23.45 15.56
C LYS A 8 6.25 23.21 16.18
N LYS A 9 5.24 23.98 15.76
CA LYS A 9 3.83 23.79 16.18
C LYS A 9 3.25 22.50 15.62
N VAL A 10 3.48 22.21 14.32
CA VAL A 10 3.03 20.96 13.68
C VAL A 10 3.64 19.74 14.37
N ALA A 11 4.94 19.76 14.65
CA ALA A 11 5.60 18.66 15.37
C ALA A 11 5.05 18.47 16.79
N GLN A 12 4.56 19.54 17.44
CA GLN A 12 3.97 19.48 18.76
C GLN A 12 2.56 18.85 18.71
N GLU A 13 1.74 19.21 17.72
CA GLU A 13 0.42 18.58 17.49
C GLU A 13 0.56 17.10 17.10
N MET A 14 1.51 16.78 16.23
CA MET A 14 1.77 15.40 15.78
C MET A 14 2.19 14.47 16.93
N LYS A 15 2.69 14.99 18.05
CA LYS A 15 2.98 14.17 19.24
C LYS A 15 1.73 13.83 20.08
N VAL A 16 0.68 14.65 19.97
CA VAL A 16 -0.60 14.44 20.69
C VAL A 16 -1.53 13.53 19.90
N VAL A 17 -1.31 13.44 18.57
CA VAL A 17 -2.00 12.48 17.71
C VAL A 17 -1.68 11.05 18.16
N THR A 18 -2.72 10.25 18.32
CA THR A 18 -2.61 8.82 18.64
C THR A 18 -2.12 8.05 17.40
N TRP A 19 -0.83 7.75 17.36
CA TRP A 19 -0.25 6.94 16.30
C TRP A 19 -0.59 5.45 16.48
N PRO A 20 -0.77 4.71 15.39
CA PRO A 20 -0.97 3.27 15.45
C PRO A 20 0.21 2.59 16.12
N ASN A 21 -0.07 1.55 16.90
CA ASN A 21 0.95 0.73 17.53
C ASN A 21 1.76 -0.02 16.46
N ALA A 22 3.07 -0.14 16.64
CA ALA A 22 3.97 -0.82 15.73
C ALA A 22 3.54 -2.27 15.39
N SER A 23 2.87 -2.95 16.33
CA SER A 23 2.28 -4.27 16.08
C SER A 23 1.16 -4.23 15.05
N GLN A 24 0.26 -3.24 15.15
CA GLN A 24 -0.89 -3.11 14.26
C GLN A 24 -0.44 -2.73 12.84
N THR A 25 0.51 -1.80 12.73
CA THR A 25 1.10 -1.41 11.45
C THR A 25 1.73 -2.60 10.71
N ARG A 26 2.36 -3.53 11.43
CA ARG A 26 2.93 -4.75 10.81
C ARG A 26 1.85 -5.69 10.30
N THR A 27 0.80 -5.91 11.10
CA THR A 27 -0.34 -6.75 10.69
C THR A 27 -1.03 -6.16 9.47
N ASP A 28 -1.36 -4.86 9.49
CA ASP A 28 -2.04 -4.19 8.39
C ASP A 28 -1.19 -4.23 7.11
N THR A 29 0.12 -3.96 7.23
CA THR A 29 1.05 -4.05 6.10
C THR A 29 1.13 -5.47 5.54
N SER A 30 1.16 -6.48 6.40
CA SER A 30 1.20 -7.89 5.96
C SER A 30 -0.08 -8.30 5.20
N THR A 31 -1.24 -7.80 5.62
CA THR A 31 -2.51 -8.02 4.92
C THR A 31 -2.52 -7.37 3.55
N VAL A 32 -2.04 -6.13 3.43
CA VAL A 32 -1.95 -5.42 2.13
C VAL A 32 -0.98 -6.14 1.18
N ILE A 33 0.16 -6.60 1.68
CA ILE A 33 1.13 -7.35 0.87
C ILE A 33 0.50 -8.68 0.40
N GLY A 34 -0.14 -9.41 1.30
CA GLY A 34 -0.80 -10.68 0.97
C GLY A 34 -1.86 -10.52 -0.10
N THR A 35 -2.76 -9.56 0.06
CA THR A 35 -3.82 -9.26 -0.93
C THR A 35 -3.25 -8.81 -2.27
N SER A 36 -2.18 -7.99 -2.27
CA SER A 36 -1.51 -7.55 -3.50
C SER A 36 -0.88 -8.72 -4.27
N ILE A 37 -0.24 -9.67 -3.58
CA ILE A 37 0.35 -10.86 -4.21
C ILE A 37 -0.74 -11.72 -4.85
N ILE A 38 -1.85 -11.95 -4.15
CA ILE A 38 -2.98 -12.72 -4.69
C ILE A 38 -3.51 -12.06 -5.97
N MET A 39 -3.69 -10.74 -5.95
CA MET A 39 -4.16 -9.98 -7.12
C MET A 39 -3.16 -10.07 -8.29
N ALA A 40 -1.87 -9.95 -8.02
CA ALA A 40 -0.83 -10.04 -9.04
C ALA A 40 -0.82 -11.41 -9.74
N ILE A 41 -0.95 -12.50 -8.97
CA ILE A 41 -1.05 -13.86 -9.52
C ILE A 41 -2.32 -14.00 -10.36
N PHE A 42 -3.46 -13.54 -9.85
CA PHE A 42 -4.73 -13.62 -10.57
C PHE A 42 -4.68 -12.90 -11.92
N LEU A 43 -4.23 -11.64 -11.93
CA LEU A 43 -4.12 -10.85 -13.15
C LEU A 43 -3.12 -11.47 -14.13
N GLY A 44 -1.95 -11.89 -13.65
CA GLY A 44 -0.94 -12.53 -14.50
C GLY A 44 -1.43 -13.83 -15.16
N LEU A 45 -2.22 -14.65 -14.44
CA LEU A 45 -2.86 -15.83 -15.02
C LEU A 45 -3.89 -15.47 -16.09
N VAL A 46 -4.72 -14.46 -15.83
CA VAL A 46 -5.71 -13.99 -16.79
C VAL A 46 -5.02 -13.46 -18.06
N ASP A 47 -3.95 -12.68 -17.91
CA ASP A 47 -3.17 -12.16 -19.04
C ASP A 47 -2.60 -13.29 -19.91
N TRP A 48 -2.07 -14.35 -19.31
CA TRP A 48 -1.59 -15.53 -20.05
C TRP A 48 -2.71 -16.27 -20.79
N ILE A 49 -3.86 -16.46 -20.14
CA ILE A 49 -5.01 -17.12 -20.77
C ILE A 49 -5.49 -16.31 -21.97
N VAL A 50 -5.60 -14.99 -21.81
CA VAL A 50 -6.05 -14.08 -22.88
C VAL A 50 -5.03 -14.08 -24.04
N GLN A 51 -3.72 -14.02 -23.74
CA GLN A 51 -2.69 -14.09 -24.78
C GLN A 51 -2.74 -15.42 -25.55
N TRP A 52 -2.95 -16.54 -24.86
CA TRP A 52 -3.07 -17.84 -25.49
C TRP A 52 -4.32 -17.94 -26.38
N ALA A 53 -5.45 -17.41 -25.91
CA ALA A 53 -6.69 -17.36 -26.69
C ALA A 53 -6.55 -16.48 -27.94
N LEU A 54 -5.87 -15.33 -27.83
CA LEU A 54 -5.60 -14.45 -28.97
C LEU A 54 -4.68 -15.11 -29.99
N GLN A 55 -3.63 -15.83 -29.56
CA GLN A 55 -2.75 -16.58 -30.46
C GLN A 55 -3.44 -17.74 -31.16
N PHE A 56 -4.45 -18.34 -30.54
CA PHE A 56 -5.23 -19.41 -31.16
C PHE A 56 -6.23 -18.90 -32.21
N LEU A 57 -6.73 -17.66 -32.03
CA LEU A 57 -7.69 -17.03 -32.94
C LEU A 57 -7.04 -16.25 -34.09
N ALA A 58 -5.79 -15.81 -33.94
CA ALA A 58 -5.00 -15.09 -34.95
C ALA A 58 -4.24 -16.06 -35.86
#